data_AF-A0A367IJ58-F1
#
_entry.id   AF-A0A367IJ58-F1
#
_cell.length_a   1.000
_cell.length_b   1.000
_cell.length_c   1.000
_cell.angle_alpha   90.00
_cell.angle_beta   90.00
_cell.angle_gamma   90.00
#
_symmetry.space_group_name_H-M   'P 1'
#
loop_
_entity.id
_entity.type
_entity.pdbx_description
1 polymer ?
#
loop_
_entity_poly.entity_id
_entity_poly.type
_entity_poly.pdbx_seq_one_letter_code
_entity_poly.pdbx_strand_id
1 'polypeptide(L)'
;AVTDCLKHDFLDSSFLDIYDTKSVGIIMLRVQTLENDRRLEFWYGHTTEDMGVGYMSSTYSKPKTFISRKTSPKERLVSSGWLI
;
A
#
# COMPACT_ATOMS: atom_id res chain seq x y z
N ALA A 1 -3.53 9.93 -0.45
CA ALA A 1 -3.38 9.26 -1.77
C ALA A 1 -3.75 7.76 -1.68
N VAL A 2 -2.84 6.86 -1.26
CA VAL A 2 -3.15 5.40 -1.20
C VAL A 2 -4.31 5.08 -0.25
N THR A 3 -4.32 5.67 0.94
CA THR A 3 -5.40 5.47 1.90
C THR A 3 -6.75 5.94 1.35
N ASP A 4 -6.78 7.09 0.70
CA ASP A 4 -8.01 7.66 0.13
C ASP A 4 -8.53 6.83 -1.03
N CYS A 5 -7.63 6.34 -1.90
CA CYS A 5 -7.98 5.44 -2.99
C CYS A 5 -8.59 4.13 -2.47
N LEU A 6 -7.97 3.51 -1.47
CA LEU A 6 -8.51 2.29 -0.89
C LEU A 6 -9.86 2.51 -0.18
N LYS A 7 -10.08 3.67 0.43
CA LYS A 7 -11.36 3.99 1.06
C LYS A 7 -12.44 4.32 0.02
N HIS A 8 -12.21 5.34 -0.79
CA HIS A 8 -13.27 5.92 -1.61
C HIS A 8 -13.40 5.28 -2.98
N ASP A 9 -12.29 4.84 -3.58
CA ASP A 9 -12.33 4.25 -4.93
C ASP A 9 -12.52 2.73 -4.90
N PHE A 10 -12.16 2.08 -3.78
CA PHE A 10 -12.29 0.63 -3.61
C PHE A 10 -13.38 0.23 -2.60
N LEU A 11 -13.27 0.60 -1.32
CA LEU A 11 -14.25 0.16 -0.31
C LEU A 11 -15.64 0.74 -0.56
N ASP A 12 -15.73 2.02 -0.90
CA ASP A 12 -16.98 2.73 -1.18
C ASP A 12 -17.48 2.53 -2.64
N SER A 13 -16.79 1.71 -3.43
CA SER A 13 -17.11 1.50 -4.84
C SER A 13 -18.41 0.73 -5.03
N SER A 14 -19.36 1.31 -5.77
CA SER A 14 -20.64 0.67 -6.09
C SER A 14 -20.49 -0.59 -6.95
N PHE A 15 -19.39 -0.71 -7.70
CA PHE A 15 -19.06 -1.92 -8.45
C PHE A 15 -18.87 -3.15 -7.54
N LEU A 16 -18.61 -2.94 -6.25
CA LEU A 16 -18.32 -3.97 -5.27
C LEU A 16 -19.43 -4.12 -4.23
N ASP A 17 -20.60 -3.49 -4.40
CA ASP A 17 -21.71 -3.54 -3.43
C ASP A 17 -22.27 -4.94 -3.17
N ILE A 18 -22.05 -5.86 -4.10
CA ILE A 18 -22.45 -7.27 -3.94
C ILE A 18 -21.59 -8.02 -2.90
N TYR A 19 -20.48 -7.43 -2.44
CA TYR A 19 -19.56 -8.06 -1.50
C TYR A 19 -19.67 -7.44 -0.11
N ASP A 20 -20.01 -8.28 0.87
CA ASP A 20 -20.03 -7.90 2.30
C ASP A 20 -18.63 -7.54 2.83
N THR A 21 -17.59 -8.18 2.28
CA THR A 21 -16.19 -7.95 2.64
C THR A 21 -15.34 -7.75 1.40
N LYS A 22 -14.61 -6.63 1.36
CA LYS A 22 -13.78 -6.22 0.22
C LYS A 22 -12.31 -6.28 0.61
N SER A 23 -11.59 -7.24 0.04
CA SER A 23 -10.16 -7.50 0.32
C SER A 23 -9.28 -7.13 -0.86
N VAL A 24 -8.29 -6.26 -0.63
CA VAL A 24 -7.30 -5.88 -1.63
C VAL A 24 -5.95 -5.60 -0.97
N GLY A 25 -4.87 -5.84 -1.70
CA GLY A 25 -3.53 -5.37 -1.40
C GLY A 25 -2.92 -4.75 -2.64
N ILE A 26 -2.26 -3.61 -2.49
CA ILE A 26 -1.64 -2.87 -3.58
C ILE A 26 -0.18 -2.52 -3.24
N ILE A 27 0.67 -2.58 -4.26
CA ILE A 27 2.05 -2.10 -4.24
C ILE A 27 2.20 -1.14 -5.42
N MET A 28 2.79 0.03 -5.17
CA MET A 28 2.94 1.08 -6.18
C MET A 28 4.34 1.69 -6.09
N LEU A 29 4.88 2.08 -7.24
CA LEU A 29 6.12 2.85 -7.33
C LEU A 29 5.80 4.23 -7.91
N ARG A 30 6.22 5.28 -7.23
CA ARG A 30 6.17 6.65 -7.76
C ARG A 30 7.59 7.12 -8.03
N VAL A 31 7.88 7.44 -9.28
CA VAL A 31 9.14 8.05 -9.69
C VAL A 31 8.91 9.55 -9.87
N GLN A 32 9.66 10.36 -9.14
CA GLN A 32 9.74 11.81 -9.36
C GLN A 32 11.13 12.15 -9.91
N THR A 33 11.17 12.78 -11.06
CA THR A 33 12.41 13.28 -11.68
C THR A 33 12.49 14.78 -11.44
N LEU A 34 13.51 15.23 -10.71
CA LEU A 34 13.80 16.65 -10.44
C LEU A 34 15.17 16.96 -11.03
N GLU A 35 15.20 17.63 -12.18
CA GLU A 35 16.42 17.99 -12.92
C GLU A 35 17.38 16.80 -13.18
N ASN A 36 18.28 16.52 -12.23
CA ASN A 36 19.27 15.43 -12.27
C ASN A 36 19.09 14.36 -11.17
N ASP A 37 18.07 14.48 -10.32
CA ASP A 37 17.77 13.53 -9.25
C ASP A 37 16.50 12.71 -9.55
N ARG A 38 16.53 11.44 -9.19
CA ARG A 38 15.38 10.51 -9.31
C ARG A 38 15.02 10.02 -7.92
N ARG A 39 13.92 10.54 -7.39
CA ARG A 39 13.32 10.04 -6.16
C ARG A 39 12.33 8.93 -6.49
N LEU A 40 12.56 7.75 -5.91
CA LEU A 40 11.66 6.60 -5.99
C LEU A 40 10.96 6.43 -4.65
N GLU A 41 9.64 6.52 -4.65
CA GLU A 41 8.81 6.19 -3.48
C GLU A 41 8.15 4.82 -3.71
N PHE A 42 8.33 3.90 -2.78
CA PHE A 42 7.62 2.62 -2.73
C PHE A 42 6.42 2.76 -1.80
N TRP A 43 5.20 2.61 -2.32
CA TRP A 43 3.97 2.70 -1.55
C TRP A 43 3.31 1.33 -1.44
N TYR A 44 2.68 1.07 -0.30
CA TYR A 44 1.86 -0.12 -0.09
C TYR A 44 0.56 0.25 0.63
N GLY A 45 -0.48 -0.54 0.40
CA GLY A 45 -1.74 -0.42 1.12
C GLY A 45 -2.61 -1.67 0.99
N HIS A 46 -3.41 -1.97 2.00
CA HIS A 46 -4.30 -3.13 1.98
C HIS A 46 -5.51 -2.99 2.90
N THR A 47 -6.56 -3.74 2.58
CA THR A 47 -7.74 -3.95 3.43
C THR A 47 -7.77 -5.36 4.05
N THR A 48 -6.79 -6.22 3.74
CA THR A 48 -6.62 -7.55 4.37
C THR A 48 -6.15 -7.45 5.82
N GLU A 49 -6.22 -8.53 6.60
CA GLU A 49 -5.68 -8.56 7.97
C GLU A 49 -4.18 -8.24 7.98
N ASP A 50 -3.44 -9.00 7.16
CA ASP A 50 -2.00 -8.89 6.99
C ASP A 50 -1.63 -8.82 5.51
N MET A 51 -0.47 -8.22 5.22
CA MET A 51 0.16 -8.22 3.90
C MET A 51 1.68 -8.34 4.05
N GLY A 52 2.28 -9.35 3.41
CA GLY A 52 3.72 -9.46 3.29
C GLY A 52 4.25 -8.41 2.30
N VAL A 53 5.21 -7.60 2.73
CA VAL A 53 5.84 -6.56 1.90
C VAL A 53 7.32 -6.86 1.78
N GLY A 54 7.82 -6.91 0.55
CA GLY A 54 9.23 -7.10 0.23
C GLY A 54 9.69 -6.13 -0.85
N TYR A 55 10.86 -5.53 -0.66
CA TYR A 55 11.43 -4.58 -1.62
C TYR A 55 12.96 -4.62 -1.62
N MET A 56 13.56 -4.24 -2.75
CA MET A 56 15.00 -4.20 -2.93
C MET A 56 15.37 -3.07 -3.91
N SER A 57 16.46 -2.37 -3.59
CA SER A 57 17.14 -1.44 -4.51
C SER A 57 18.43 -2.08 -5.00
N SER A 58 18.93 -1.66 -6.16
CA SER A 58 20.26 -2.07 -6.67
C SER A 58 21.41 -1.72 -5.73
N THR A 59 21.21 -0.72 -4.85
CA THR A 59 22.19 -0.32 -3.84
C THR A 59 22.13 -1.17 -2.56
N TYR A 60 21.17 -2.08 -2.43
CA TYR A 60 21.03 -2.94 -1.26
C TYR A 60 21.72 -4.28 -1.49
N SER A 61 22.43 -4.78 -0.47
CA SER A 61 23.06 -6.12 -0.53
C SER A 61 22.06 -7.27 -0.32
N LYS A 62 20.85 -6.98 0.18
CA LYS A 62 19.78 -7.95 0.40
C LYS A 62 18.41 -7.28 0.37
N PRO A 63 17.32 -8.02 0.05
CA PRO A 63 15.97 -7.48 0.15
C PRO A 63 15.61 -7.14 1.60
N LYS A 64 14.72 -6.16 1.76
CA LYS A 64 14.06 -5.86 3.03
C LYS A 64 12.63 -6.42 2.98
N THR A 65 12.20 -7.04 4.07
CA THR A 65 10.87 -7.64 4.19
C THR A 65 10.24 -7.33 5.54
N PHE A 66 8.92 -7.22 5.58
CA PHE A 66 8.14 -7.10 6.81
C PHE A 66 6.68 -7.51 6.55
N ILE A 67 5.90 -7.68 7.62
CA ILE A 67 4.46 -7.92 7.54
C ILE A 67 3.75 -6.63 7.95
N SER A 68 3.02 -6.03 7.01
CA SER A 68 2.10 -4.94 7.29
C SER A 68 0.83 -5.51 7.91
N ARG A 69 0.38 -4.93 9.02
CA ARG A 69 -0.81 -5.36 9.77
C ARG A 69 -1.72 -4.17 10.05
N LYS A 70 -3.03 -4.39 10.13
CA LYS A 70 -3.96 -3.36 10.59
C LYS A 70 -3.66 -2.97 12.04
N THR A 71 -3.60 -1.67 12.31
CA THR A 71 -3.44 -1.13 13.66
C THR A 71 -4.82 -1.02 14.30
N SER A 72 -5.14 -1.96 15.19
CA SER A 72 -6.42 -2.10 15.92
C SER A 72 -7.64 -2.50 15.02
N PRO A 73 -8.42 -3.53 15.40
CA PRO A 73 -9.61 -3.95 14.65
C PRO A 73 -10.73 -2.91 14.59
N LYS A 74 -10.73 -1.93 15.50
CA LYS A 74 -11.84 -1.00 15.68
C LYS A 74 -11.69 0.32 14.94
N GLU A 75 -10.49 0.65 14.44
CA GLU A 75 -10.21 2.03 14.00
C GLU A 75 -9.64 2.14 12.58
N ARG A 76 -9.17 1.05 11.95
CA ARG A 76 -8.55 1.13 10.62
C ARG A 76 -8.95 -0.01 9.68
N LEU A 77 -9.87 0.32 8.76
CA LEU A 77 -10.26 -0.55 7.63
C LEU A 77 -9.11 -0.77 6.63
N VAL A 78 -8.13 0.14 6.61
CA VAL A 78 -7.00 0.17 5.68
C VAL A 78 -5.69 0.29 6.47
N SER A 79 -4.67 -0.49 6.09
CA SER A 79 -3.28 -0.26 6.47
C SER A 79 -2.51 0.21 5.24
N SER A 80 -1.63 1.20 5.38
CA SER A 80 -0.85 1.74 4.26
C SER A 80 0.38 2.48 4.75
N GLY A 81 1.40 2.57 3.89
CA GLY A 81 2.59 3.36 4.14
C GLY A 81 3.42 3.57 2.88
N TRP A 82 4.53 4.28 3.03
CA TRP A 82 5.52 4.43 1.98
C TRP A 82 6.94 4.28 2.54
N LEU A 83 7.85 3.90 1.67
CA LEU A 83 9.25 3.58 1.94
C LEU A 83 10.10 4.14 0.82
N ILE A 84 11.37 4.43 1.14
CA ILE A 84 12.41 4.98 0.25
C ILE A 84 12.09 6.39 -0.26
#